data_AF-A0A484YY76-F1
#
_entry.id   AF-A0A484YY76-F1
#
_cell.length_a   1.000
_cell.length_b   1.000
_cell.length_c   1.000
_cell.angle_alpha   90.00
_cell.angle_beta   90.00
_cell.angle_gamma   90.00
#
_symmetry.space_group_name_H-M   'P 1'
#
loop_
_entity.id
_entity.type
_entity.pdbx_description
1 polymer ?
#
loop_
_entity_poly.entity_id
_entity_poly.type
_entity_poly.pdbx_seq_one_letter_code
_entity_poly.pdbx_strand_id
1 'polypeptide(L)'
;MNCKLTTLTLALAALTVSSTVAAKTLVYCSEGSPENFNPQLYTSGTSVDASAVPVYNRLVDFKPGTTELVPSLAERWEVSEDGKVYTFHLRKGVKFQSNKAFTPTRDFNADDVIFSFMRQKDVNHPYHNVSIGSYSNFESLEFGSLNRRYR
;
A
#
# COMPACT_ATOMS: atom_id res chain seq x y z
N MET A 1 43.09 30.39 39.54
CA MET A 1 41.82 30.90 38.97
C MET A 1 41.98 30.90 37.47
N ASN A 2 41.50 29.87 36.74
CA ASN A 2 41.37 29.75 35.26
C ASN A 2 41.29 28.28 34.80
N CYS A 3 40.19 27.56 35.08
CA CYS A 3 40.02 26.20 34.50
C CYS A 3 38.56 25.71 34.48
N LYS A 4 37.59 26.57 34.12
CA LYS A 4 36.19 26.12 33.93
C LYS A 4 35.43 26.79 32.77
N LEU A 5 36.03 27.73 32.04
CA LEU A 5 35.31 28.53 31.05
C LEU A 5 35.43 27.99 29.60
N THR A 6 36.35 27.07 29.34
CA THR A 6 36.68 26.64 27.97
C THR A 6 35.96 25.38 27.48
N THR A 7 35.25 24.66 28.35
CA THR A 7 34.55 23.41 27.99
C THR A 7 33.07 23.59 27.64
N LEU A 8 32.49 24.77 27.86
CA LEU A 8 31.05 25.00 27.63
C LEU A 8 30.73 25.47 26.20
N THR A 9 31.71 25.97 25.45
CA THR A 9 31.50 26.55 24.12
C THR A 9 31.42 25.52 22.99
N LEU A 10 31.88 24.28 23.18
CA LEU A 10 31.83 23.25 22.12
C LEU A 10 30.48 22.50 22.03
N ALA A 11 29.67 22.50 23.09
CA ALA A 11 28.38 21.80 23.09
C ALA A 11 27.26 22.58 22.38
N LEU A 12 27.41 23.90 22.22
CA LEU A 12 26.39 24.76 21.63
C LEU A 12 26.45 24.82 20.08
N ALA A 13 27.58 24.43 19.48
CA ALA A 13 27.75 24.43 18.03
C ALA A 13 27.11 23.21 17.32
N ALA A 14 26.70 22.18 18.06
CA ALA A 14 26.12 20.97 17.49
C ALA A 14 24.59 21.01 17.32
N LEU A 15 23.91 22.06 17.82
CA LEU A 15 22.44 22.14 17.79
C LEU A 15 21.83 22.96 16.63
N THR A 16 22.63 23.60 15.77
CA THR A 16 22.11 24.60 14.82
C THR A 16 21.92 24.13 13.39
N VAL A 17 22.11 22.83 13.09
CA VAL A 17 21.85 22.29 11.73
C VAL A 17 20.78 21.20 11.78
N SER A 18 19.63 21.52 12.37
CA SER A 18 18.39 20.85 11.96
C SER A 18 17.88 21.56 10.71
N SER A 19 18.32 21.09 9.55
CA SER A 19 17.74 21.49 8.26
C SER A 19 16.24 21.20 8.33
N THR A 20 15.41 22.23 8.41
CA THR A 20 13.97 22.08 8.17
C THR A 20 13.82 21.71 6.71
N VAL A 21 13.69 20.40 6.43
CA VAL A 21 13.24 19.94 5.11
C VAL A 21 11.84 20.49 4.92
N ALA A 22 11.74 21.59 4.17
CA ALA A 22 10.44 22.12 3.77
C ALA A 22 9.80 21.09 2.82
N ALA A 23 8.62 20.60 3.19
CA ALA A 23 7.84 19.73 2.32
C ALA A 23 7.55 20.46 1.01
N LYS A 24 7.88 19.83 -0.13
CA LYS A 24 7.55 20.37 -1.45
C LYS A 24 6.13 19.95 -1.81
N THR A 25 5.30 20.91 -2.18
CA THR A 25 3.92 20.66 -2.63
C THR A 25 3.89 20.50 -4.14
N LEU A 26 3.30 19.41 -4.62
CA LEU A 26 2.91 19.23 -6.01
C LEU A 26 1.40 19.48 -6.13
N VAL A 27 1.01 20.35 -7.07
CA VAL A 27 -0.40 20.57 -7.43
C VAL A 27 -0.67 19.86 -8.75
N TYR A 28 -1.65 18.95 -8.74
CA TYR A 28 -2.12 18.23 -9.91
C TYR A 28 -3.59 18.59 -10.17
N CYS A 29 -3.88 19.09 -11.37
CA CYS A 29 -5.25 19.43 -11.79
C CYS A 29 -5.92 18.19 -12.40
N SER A 30 -6.67 17.44 -11.61
CA SER A 30 -7.44 16.29 -12.10
C SER A 30 -8.59 16.72 -13.00
N GLU A 31 -9.01 15.81 -13.88
CA GLU A 31 -10.12 15.99 -14.83
C GLU A 31 -11.51 15.88 -14.19
N GLY A 32 -11.58 15.41 -12.94
CA GLY A 32 -12.83 15.24 -12.20
C GLY A 32 -12.61 14.90 -10.73
N SER A 33 -13.74 14.68 -10.04
CA SER A 33 -13.75 14.15 -8.67
C SER A 33 -13.73 12.61 -8.69
N PRO A 34 -13.04 11.95 -7.74
CA PRO A 34 -13.08 10.50 -7.63
C PRO A 34 -14.44 10.01 -7.12
N GLU A 35 -14.81 8.78 -7.49
CA GLU A 35 -16.06 8.14 -7.05
C GLU A 35 -16.00 7.75 -5.58
N ASN A 36 -14.86 7.17 -5.18
CA ASN A 36 -14.53 6.79 -3.81
C ASN A 36 -13.01 6.50 -3.70
N PHE A 37 -12.54 6.16 -2.49
CA PHE A 37 -11.12 5.89 -2.22
C PHE A 37 -10.79 4.40 -2.02
N ASN A 38 -11.71 3.49 -2.39
CA ASN A 38 -11.48 2.05 -2.31
C ASN A 38 -11.29 1.46 -3.72
N PRO A 39 -10.06 1.08 -4.11
CA PRO A 39 -9.74 0.61 -5.46
C PRO A 39 -10.45 -0.64 -5.94
N GLN A 40 -11.13 -1.33 -5.04
CA GLN A 40 -11.90 -2.53 -5.37
C GLN A 40 -13.29 -2.21 -5.95
N LEU A 41 -13.78 -0.97 -5.81
CA LEU A 41 -15.18 -0.60 -6.04
C LEU A 41 -15.40 0.36 -7.21
N TYR A 42 -14.38 0.64 -8.00
CA TYR A 42 -14.48 1.54 -9.15
C TYR A 42 -13.62 1.04 -10.31
N THR A 43 -13.82 1.62 -11.49
CA THR A 43 -13.03 1.33 -12.70
C THR A 43 -12.49 2.59 -13.39
N SER A 44 -12.87 3.80 -12.94
CA SER A 44 -12.41 5.05 -13.55
C SER A 44 -10.95 5.38 -13.24
N GLY A 45 -10.25 5.94 -14.24
CA GLY A 45 -8.88 6.45 -14.08
C GLY A 45 -8.78 7.55 -13.02
N THR A 46 -9.75 8.46 -12.97
CA THR A 46 -9.81 9.55 -11.98
C THR A 46 -9.75 9.02 -10.54
N SER A 47 -10.45 7.92 -10.25
CA SER A 47 -10.45 7.31 -8.92
C SER A 47 -9.17 6.52 -8.64
N VAL A 48 -8.59 5.88 -9.67
CA VAL A 48 -7.27 5.24 -9.62
C VAL A 48 -6.19 6.26 -9.22
N ASP A 49 -6.15 7.41 -9.89
CA ASP A 49 -5.15 8.46 -9.66
C ASP A 49 -5.31 9.14 -8.29
N ALA A 50 -6.54 9.25 -7.79
CA ALA A 50 -6.82 9.84 -6.48
C ALA A 50 -6.61 8.87 -5.29
N SER A 51 -6.51 7.56 -5.52
CA SER A 51 -6.45 6.58 -4.43
C SER A 51 -5.46 5.43 -4.65
N ALA A 52 -5.74 4.50 -5.58
CA ALA A 52 -4.90 3.31 -5.82
C ALA A 52 -3.41 3.65 -5.98
N VAL A 53 -3.11 4.66 -6.81
CA VAL A 53 -1.74 5.07 -7.16
C VAL A 53 -1.02 5.73 -5.97
N PRO A 54 -1.58 6.76 -5.29
CA PRO A 54 -0.86 7.44 -4.21
C PRO A 54 -0.92 6.75 -2.84
N VAL A 55 -1.95 5.93 -2.56
CA VAL A 55 -2.22 5.44 -1.19
C VAL A 55 -1.93 3.96 -1.00
N TYR A 56 -2.05 3.13 -2.04
CA TYR A 56 -2.01 1.68 -1.93
C TYR A 56 -0.82 1.05 -2.67
N ASN A 57 -0.50 -0.18 -2.30
CA ASN A 57 0.41 -1.03 -3.06
C ASN A 57 -0.27 -2.36 -3.44
N ARG A 58 0.23 -2.98 -4.49
CA ARG A 58 -0.17 -4.32 -4.96
C ARG A 58 0.89 -5.34 -4.55
N LEU A 59 0.60 -6.64 -4.70
CA LEU A 59 1.61 -7.69 -4.49
C LEU A 59 2.79 -7.52 -5.44
N VAL A 60 2.49 -7.25 -6.70
CA VAL A 60 3.44 -6.93 -7.77
C VAL A 60 3.01 -5.63 -8.43
N ASP A 61 3.96 -4.91 -9.01
CA ASP A 61 3.72 -3.64 -9.70
C ASP A 61 4.27 -3.69 -11.13
N PHE A 62 3.98 -2.67 -11.92
CA PHE A 62 4.62 -2.44 -13.19
C PHE A 62 5.78 -1.46 -13.03
N LYS A 63 6.89 -1.74 -13.70
CA LYS A 63 7.96 -0.74 -13.83
C LYS A 63 7.41 0.48 -14.59
N PRO A 64 7.59 1.72 -14.08
CA PRO A 64 7.00 2.91 -14.68
C PRO A 64 7.28 3.02 -16.18
N GLY A 65 6.23 3.27 -16.97
CA GLY A 65 6.31 3.37 -18.43
C GLY A 65 6.40 2.05 -19.19
N THR A 66 6.23 0.90 -18.51
CA THR A 66 6.31 -0.43 -19.13
C THR A 66 5.21 -1.35 -18.61
N THR A 67 5.10 -2.54 -19.20
CA THR A 67 4.26 -3.66 -18.72
C THR A 67 5.08 -4.74 -18.00
N GLU A 68 6.36 -4.46 -17.71
CA GLU A 68 7.25 -5.37 -16.99
C GLU A 68 6.84 -5.45 -15.52
N LEU A 69 6.56 -6.67 -15.02
CA LEU A 69 6.21 -6.91 -13.62
C LEU A 69 7.44 -6.84 -12.72
N VAL A 70 7.32 -6.12 -11.60
CA VAL A 70 8.35 -5.97 -10.58
C VAL A 70 7.82 -6.26 -9.17
N PRO A 71 8.68 -6.68 -8.23
CA PRO A 71 8.31 -6.85 -6.83
C PRO A 71 7.74 -5.57 -6.18
N SER A 72 6.73 -5.73 -5.33
CA SER A 72 6.14 -4.64 -4.53
C SER A 72 5.95 -5.11 -3.08
N LEU A 73 4.71 -5.40 -2.65
CA LEU A 73 4.44 -6.02 -1.34
C LEU A 73 4.88 -7.49 -1.28
N ALA A 74 4.94 -8.18 -2.41
CA ALA A 74 5.68 -9.44 -2.53
C ALA A 74 7.10 -9.15 -3.01
N GLU A 75 8.11 -9.65 -2.30
CA GLU A 75 9.53 -9.48 -2.67
C GLU A 75 9.92 -10.41 -3.82
N ARG A 76 9.23 -11.54 -3.96
CA ARG A 76 9.33 -12.50 -5.07
C ARG A 76 8.09 -13.39 -5.09
N TRP A 77 7.89 -14.10 -6.19
CA TRP A 77 6.84 -15.11 -6.33
C TRP A 77 7.32 -16.31 -7.12
N GLU A 78 6.67 -17.44 -6.90
CA GLU A 78 6.89 -18.70 -7.59
C GLU A 78 5.58 -19.14 -8.25
N VAL A 79 5.69 -19.74 -9.42
CA VAL A 79 4.54 -20.29 -10.17
C VAL A 79 4.78 -21.79 -10.32
N SER A 80 3.78 -22.61 -9.99
CA SER A 80 3.84 -24.04 -10.22
C SER A 80 3.94 -24.38 -11.70
N GLU A 81 4.46 -25.57 -12.01
CA GLU A 81 4.60 -26.04 -13.40
C GLU A 81 3.28 -26.04 -14.18
N ASP A 82 2.15 -26.31 -13.51
CA ASP A 82 0.82 -26.29 -14.11
C ASP A 82 0.19 -24.89 -14.20
N GLY A 83 0.87 -23.86 -13.69
CA GLY A 83 0.41 -22.47 -13.70
C GLY A 83 -0.76 -22.17 -12.77
N LYS A 84 -1.15 -23.09 -11.88
CA LYS A 84 -2.36 -22.96 -11.04
C LYS A 84 -2.08 -22.52 -9.60
N VAL A 85 -0.82 -22.54 -9.18
CA VAL A 85 -0.41 -22.14 -7.83
C VAL A 85 0.63 -21.03 -7.93
N TYR A 86 0.27 -19.88 -7.38
CA TYR A 86 1.16 -18.74 -7.21
C TYR A 86 1.51 -18.61 -5.73
N THR A 87 2.79 -18.68 -5.40
CA THR A 87 3.29 -18.52 -4.03
C THR A 87 4.00 -17.17 -3.93
N PHE A 88 3.44 -16.25 -3.15
CA PHE A 88 4.02 -14.93 -2.91
C PHE A 88 4.80 -14.92 -1.60
N HIS A 89 6.04 -14.45 -1.64
CA HIS A 89 6.86 -14.21 -0.45
C HIS A 89 6.72 -12.74 -0.07
N LEU A 90 6.08 -12.47 1.07
CA LEU A 90 5.70 -11.12 1.45
C LEU A 90 6.87 -10.34 2.07
N ARG A 91 6.98 -9.07 1.70
CA ARG A 91 7.95 -8.14 2.25
C ARG A 91 7.67 -7.91 3.74
N LYS A 92 8.70 -8.03 4.56
CA LYS A 92 8.64 -7.79 6.01
C LYS A 92 8.83 -6.31 6.35
N GLY A 93 8.33 -5.90 7.50
CA GLY A 93 8.55 -4.54 8.03
C GLY A 93 7.72 -3.44 7.38
N VAL A 94 6.77 -3.80 6.50
CA VAL A 94 5.91 -2.82 5.80
C VAL A 94 4.86 -2.30 6.76
N LYS A 95 4.85 -0.98 6.97
CA LYS A 95 3.94 -0.29 7.90
C LYS A 95 2.69 0.18 7.16
N PHE A 96 1.54 0.06 7.82
CA PHE A 96 0.33 0.74 7.38
C PHE A 96 0.38 2.24 7.74
N GLN A 97 -0.37 3.03 7.00
CA GLN A 97 -0.62 4.43 7.34
C GLN A 97 -1.42 4.52 8.65
N SER A 98 -1.24 5.63 9.37
CA SER A 98 -1.99 5.95 10.60
C SER A 98 -2.80 7.24 10.40
N ASN A 99 -3.93 7.35 11.08
CA ASN A 99 -4.75 8.56 11.11
C ASN A 99 -5.44 8.71 12.48
N LYS A 100 -6.32 9.71 12.63
CA LYS A 100 -7.01 9.99 13.89
C LYS A 100 -7.89 8.84 14.41
N ALA A 101 -8.38 7.97 13.53
CA ALA A 101 -9.30 6.88 13.84
C ALA A 101 -8.63 5.50 13.84
N PHE A 102 -7.41 5.39 13.30
CA PHE A 102 -6.71 4.11 13.16
C PHE A 102 -5.21 4.29 13.36
N THR A 103 -4.65 3.49 14.27
CA THR A 103 -3.20 3.31 14.44
C THR A 103 -2.91 1.82 14.35
N PRO A 104 -2.05 1.39 13.40
CA PRO A 104 -1.73 -0.03 13.24
C PRO A 104 -0.90 -0.53 14.43
N THR A 105 -1.22 -1.72 14.90
CA THR A 105 -0.51 -2.41 15.99
C THR A 105 0.46 -3.48 15.50
N ARG A 106 0.43 -3.78 14.20
CA ARG A 106 1.32 -4.73 13.53
C ARG A 106 1.67 -4.26 12.13
N ASP A 107 2.64 -4.93 11.54
CA ASP A 107 3.05 -4.73 10.15
C ASP A 107 2.15 -5.54 9.20
N PHE A 108 2.23 -5.20 7.91
CA PHE A 108 1.63 -5.96 6.82
C PHE A 108 2.05 -7.43 6.85
N ASN A 109 1.07 -8.32 6.68
CA ASN A 109 1.26 -9.76 6.65
C ASN A 109 0.25 -10.45 5.68
N ALA A 110 0.21 -11.78 5.72
CA ALA A 110 -0.66 -12.56 4.86
C ALA A 110 -2.16 -12.32 5.12
N ASP A 111 -2.56 -11.98 6.34
CA ASP A 111 -3.96 -11.75 6.68
C ASP A 111 -4.55 -10.56 5.90
N ASP A 112 -3.73 -9.54 5.62
CA ASP A 112 -4.15 -8.35 4.86
C ASP A 112 -4.41 -8.68 3.38
N VAL A 113 -3.59 -9.58 2.81
CA VAL A 113 -3.78 -10.10 1.46
C VAL A 113 -5.06 -10.94 1.41
N ILE A 114 -5.23 -11.86 2.36
CA ILE A 114 -6.40 -12.72 2.45
C ILE A 114 -7.66 -11.89 2.59
N PHE A 115 -7.68 -10.90 3.49
CA PHE A 115 -8.79 -9.97 3.65
C PHE A 115 -9.16 -9.28 2.34
N SER A 116 -8.15 -8.74 1.64
CA SER A 116 -8.35 -7.98 0.39
C SER A 116 -8.96 -8.81 -0.73
N PHE A 117 -8.59 -10.08 -0.86
CA PHE A 117 -9.17 -11.00 -1.84
C PHE A 117 -10.51 -11.58 -1.38
N MET A 118 -10.62 -12.01 -0.13
CA MET A 118 -11.82 -12.68 0.38
C MET A 118 -12.99 -11.72 0.54
N ARG A 119 -12.75 -10.44 0.81
CA ARG A 119 -13.79 -9.42 0.77
C ARG A 119 -14.52 -9.40 -0.57
N GLN A 120 -13.81 -9.56 -1.68
CA GLN A 120 -14.38 -9.55 -3.02
C GLN A 120 -14.95 -10.91 -3.42
N LYS A 121 -14.26 -12.00 -3.05
CA LYS A 121 -14.61 -13.37 -3.45
C LYS A 121 -15.76 -13.99 -2.65
N ASP A 122 -15.74 -13.86 -1.33
CA ASP A 122 -16.70 -14.54 -0.44
C ASP A 122 -17.90 -13.65 -0.16
N VAL A 123 -19.05 -14.03 -0.71
CA VAL A 123 -20.32 -13.31 -0.56
C VAL A 123 -20.79 -13.20 0.89
N ASN A 124 -20.33 -14.10 1.77
CA ASN A 124 -20.64 -14.09 3.20
C ASN A 124 -19.61 -13.31 4.03
N HIS A 125 -18.55 -12.80 3.41
CA HIS A 125 -17.55 -12.00 4.13
C HIS A 125 -18.22 -10.74 4.70
N PRO A 126 -17.99 -10.36 5.97
CA PRO A 126 -18.68 -9.22 6.60
C PRO A 126 -18.52 -7.89 5.83
N TYR A 127 -17.42 -7.74 5.09
CA TYR A 127 -17.13 -6.56 4.28
C TYR A 127 -17.52 -6.67 2.80
N HIS A 128 -18.11 -7.80 2.36
CA HIS A 128 -18.46 -8.00 0.95
C HIS A 128 -19.45 -6.94 0.46
N ASN A 129 -20.49 -6.66 1.24
CA ASN A 129 -21.52 -5.69 0.88
C ASN A 129 -21.26 -4.26 1.41
N VAL A 130 -20.16 -4.04 2.13
CA VAL A 130 -19.81 -2.71 2.65
C VAL A 130 -19.50 -1.79 1.47
N SER A 131 -20.14 -0.62 1.48
CA SER A 131 -20.08 0.39 0.41
C SER A 131 -20.73 -0.04 -0.91
N ILE A 132 -21.78 -0.88 -0.85
CA ILE A 132 -22.51 -1.37 -2.03
C ILE A 132 -21.55 -2.11 -2.97
N GLY A 133 -20.91 -3.16 -2.44
CA GLY A 133 -19.83 -3.89 -3.10
C GLY A 133 -20.19 -4.36 -4.52
N SER A 134 -19.63 -3.68 -5.52
CA SER A 134 -19.62 -4.11 -6.92
C SER A 134 -18.16 -4.30 -7.33
N TYR A 135 -17.78 -5.54 -7.63
CA TYR A 135 -16.37 -5.93 -7.84
C TYR A 135 -16.07 -6.20 -9.32
N SER A 136 -16.49 -5.30 -10.21
CA SER A 136 -16.45 -5.50 -11.67
C SER A 136 -15.06 -5.88 -12.20
N ASN A 137 -13.98 -5.27 -11.68
CA ASN A 137 -12.60 -5.63 -12.05
C ASN A 137 -12.25 -7.06 -11.60
N PHE A 138 -12.66 -7.47 -10.40
CA PHE A 138 -12.38 -8.78 -9.84
C PHE A 138 -13.10 -9.90 -10.61
N GLU A 139 -14.35 -9.62 -11.02
CA GLU A 139 -15.15 -10.51 -11.86
C GLU A 139 -14.58 -10.60 -13.28
N SER A 140 -14.20 -9.47 -13.88
CA SER A 140 -13.64 -9.43 -15.25
C SER A 140 -12.30 -10.15 -15.38
N LEU A 141 -11.50 -10.18 -14.31
CA LEU A 141 -10.25 -10.92 -14.23
C LEU A 141 -10.45 -12.38 -13.81
N GLU A 142 -11.70 -12.83 -13.65
CA GLU A 142 -12.09 -14.17 -13.23
C GLU A 142 -11.46 -14.61 -11.89
N PHE A 143 -11.04 -13.66 -11.04
CA PHE A 143 -10.44 -13.98 -9.75
C PHE A 143 -11.41 -14.68 -8.80
N GLY A 144 -12.71 -14.54 -9.04
CA GLY A 144 -13.77 -15.34 -8.39
C GLY A 144 -13.63 -16.85 -8.59
N SER A 145 -12.94 -17.31 -9.64
CA SER A 145 -12.72 -18.74 -9.92
C SER A 145 -11.51 -19.33 -9.18
N LEU A 146 -10.65 -18.50 -8.59
CA LEU A 146 -9.42 -18.96 -7.93
C LEU A 146 -9.74 -19.87 -6.73
N ASN A 147 -9.14 -21.06 -6.71
CA ASN A 147 -9.31 -22.00 -5.61
C ASN A 147 -8.45 -21.61 -4.40
N ARG A 148 -9.04 -21.68 -3.21
CA ARG A 148 -8.38 -21.38 -1.94
C ARG A 148 -7.40 -22.51 -1.59
N ARG A 149 -6.10 -22.21 -1.55
CA ARG A 149 -5.08 -23.08 -0.95
C ARG A 149 -4.16 -22.24 -0.07
N TYR A 150 -4.16 -22.49 1.23
CA TYR A 150 -3.14 -21.99 2.13
C TYR A 150 -2.05 -23.04 2.27
N ARG A 151 -0.81 -22.60 2.26
CA ARG A 151 0.34 -23.38 2.72
C ARG A 151 0.97 -22.63 3.88
#